data_AF-R1GCF4-F1
#
_entry.id   AF-R1GCF4-F1
#
_cell.length_a   1.000
_cell.length_b   1.000
_cell.length_c   1.000
_cell.angle_alpha   90.00
_cell.angle_beta   90.00
_cell.angle_gamma   90.00
#
_symmetry.space_group_name_H-M   'P 1'
#
loop_
_entity.id
_entity.type
_entity.pdbx_description
1 polymer ?
#
loop_
_entity_poly.entity_id
_entity_poly.type
_entity_poly.pdbx_seq_one_letter_code
_entity_poly.pdbx_strand_id
1 'polypeptide(L)'
;MDALKASSHLSGTPRELLHALPAWLSSALAGVAFHGLVQFIEIDIFLPHMLFAAILFVIPAFVYIDVGLCSATPSDSAARLVCFALGLAASVLVYRAFFHRLRRFPGPFAARLSKLHAVYLSTNFQYNLELQKQHAQYGDIVRTAIAKYDENIQGAAKELVDLLLDSKGKPVDITEYMSWFAYDVMGLVGFGRDFGQLRTRGGDSAVQGLREQMKFLAFMKHIPWVINVALYIPAPYASPSKYALDEDSRIIVIAGSDTTSGTLANLLYYLVRHPQYYTALQAHLDALFPTKHFSYTRLTDQSDPAADAALTLLDAIIAETLRLKPAIPSGNGRTTPPQGLRIDAETWLPGNVDVYMPQWAIQRDERYFVSPDDFVPERWVPGSGKEDWVREKAAWWPFQSGMYACPGRQLAYMEMRSAVAHIALRFDVGVPEGAEEEVKTFDERTLDTFSLAAPPLRLRFTERKAV
;
A
#
# COMPACT_ATOMS: atom_id res chain seq x y z
N MET A 1 37.90 53.16 -52.06
CA MET A 1 37.51 51.85 -52.61
C MET A 1 38.15 50.73 -51.79
N ASP A 2 38.10 50.84 -50.44
CA ASP A 2 38.82 49.96 -49.49
C ASP A 2 38.09 49.89 -48.13
N ALA A 3 36.81 49.48 -48.12
CA ALA A 3 36.10 49.19 -46.87
C ALA A 3 34.96 48.16 -47.03
N LEU A 4 35.12 47.20 -47.95
CA LEU A 4 34.22 46.06 -48.14
C LEU A 4 34.99 44.74 -48.00
N LYS A 5 35.67 44.56 -46.87
CA LYS A 5 36.44 43.34 -46.54
C LYS A 5 36.47 43.02 -45.03
N ALA A 6 35.32 43.04 -44.34
CA ALA A 6 35.24 42.51 -42.97
C ALA A 6 33.79 42.24 -42.50
N SER A 7 33.13 41.20 -43.01
CA SER A 7 31.99 40.56 -42.30
C SER A 7 31.64 39.17 -42.84
N SER A 8 32.64 38.37 -43.23
CA SER A 8 32.43 37.00 -43.74
C SER A 8 32.85 35.93 -42.75
N HIS A 9 32.39 35.98 -41.50
CA HIS A 9 32.53 34.85 -40.58
C HIS A 9 31.36 34.87 -39.60
N LEU A 10 30.28 34.17 -39.98
CA LEU A 10 29.30 33.46 -39.13
C LEU A 10 28.11 33.07 -40.02
N SER A 11 28.38 32.30 -41.07
CA SER A 11 27.36 31.70 -41.94
C SER A 11 27.40 30.18 -41.77
N GLY A 12 27.13 29.71 -40.55
CA GLY A 12 26.86 28.29 -40.32
C GLY A 12 25.36 28.06 -40.31
N THR A 13 24.86 27.25 -41.25
CA THR A 13 23.47 26.79 -41.21
C THR A 13 23.25 25.93 -39.95
N PRO A 14 22.01 25.77 -39.43
CA PRO A 14 21.72 24.86 -38.30
C PRO A 14 22.24 23.42 -38.51
N ARG A 15 22.47 23.05 -39.78
CA ARG A 15 23.07 21.79 -40.21
C ARG A 15 24.54 21.63 -39.79
N GLU A 16 25.29 22.72 -39.67
CA GLU A 16 26.72 22.69 -39.30
C GLU A 16 26.93 22.52 -37.78
N LEU A 17 26.01 22.99 -36.95
CA LEU A 17 26.02 22.77 -35.50
C LEU A 17 25.76 21.30 -35.12
N LEU A 18 24.99 20.56 -35.92
CA LEU A 18 24.69 19.13 -35.71
C LEU A 18 25.84 18.19 -36.11
N HIS A 19 26.78 18.64 -36.94
CA HIS A 19 27.99 17.89 -37.31
C HIS A 19 29.20 18.14 -36.38
N ALA A 20 29.05 19.00 -35.37
CA ALA A 20 30.15 19.38 -34.49
C ALA A 20 30.51 18.33 -33.43
N LEU A 21 29.63 17.36 -33.16
CA LEU A 21 29.85 16.33 -32.13
C LEU A 21 30.15 14.96 -32.76
N PRO A 22 31.16 14.23 -32.24
CA PRO A 22 31.40 12.85 -32.63
C PRO A 22 30.15 11.97 -32.46
N ALA A 23 29.92 11.03 -33.38
CA ALA A 23 28.72 10.20 -33.42
C ALA A 23 28.49 9.36 -32.14
N TRP A 24 29.55 8.95 -31.45
CA TRP A 24 29.45 8.25 -30.18
C TRP A 24 28.89 9.16 -29.07
N LEU A 25 29.29 10.45 -29.08
CA LEU A 25 28.89 11.43 -28.07
C LEU A 25 27.45 11.87 -28.26
N SER A 26 27.03 12.13 -29.51
CA SER A 26 25.63 12.44 -29.81
C SER A 26 24.69 11.29 -29.44
N SER A 27 25.11 10.05 -29.68
CA SER A 27 24.36 8.86 -29.30
C SER A 27 24.24 8.69 -27.77
N ALA A 28 25.34 8.89 -27.02
CA ALA A 28 25.30 8.88 -25.57
C ALA A 28 24.40 9.98 -24.99
N LEU A 29 24.48 11.21 -25.54
CA LEU A 29 23.62 12.33 -25.15
C LEU A 29 22.14 12.07 -25.47
N ALA A 30 21.83 11.40 -26.58
CA ALA A 30 20.47 10.96 -26.87
C ALA A 30 19.95 9.96 -25.82
N GLY A 31 20.81 9.06 -25.31
CA GLY A 31 20.48 8.17 -24.20
C GLY A 31 20.19 8.93 -22.89
N VAL A 32 20.96 9.98 -22.61
CA VAL A 32 20.72 10.88 -21.47
C VAL A 32 19.40 11.64 -21.62
N ALA A 33 19.12 12.18 -22.81
CA ALA A 33 17.88 12.89 -23.09
C ALA A 33 16.65 11.97 -22.99
N PHE A 34 16.76 10.75 -23.53
CA PHE A 34 15.73 9.72 -23.40
C PHE A 34 15.44 9.44 -21.93
N HIS A 35 16.46 9.24 -21.10
CA HIS A 35 16.29 9.09 -19.66
C HIS A 35 15.51 10.26 -19.04
N GLY A 36 15.84 11.51 -19.40
CA GLY A 36 15.15 12.69 -18.91
C GLY A 36 13.65 12.74 -19.24
N LEU A 37 13.24 12.14 -20.36
CA LEU A 37 11.83 12.02 -20.76
C LEU A 37 11.09 10.93 -19.98
N VAL A 38 11.77 9.81 -19.67
CA VAL A 38 11.14 8.63 -19.06
C VAL A 38 11.38 8.51 -17.55
N GLN A 39 12.18 9.38 -16.93
CA GLN A 39 12.50 9.32 -15.49
C GLN A 39 11.29 9.43 -14.55
N PHE A 40 10.14 9.88 -15.05
CA PHE A 40 8.88 9.98 -14.31
C PHE A 40 7.99 8.73 -14.45
N ILE A 41 8.40 7.76 -15.28
CA ILE A 41 7.67 6.53 -15.57
C ILE A 41 8.34 5.37 -14.84
N GLU A 42 7.56 4.50 -14.20
CA GLU A 42 8.07 3.29 -13.55
C GLU A 42 8.37 2.21 -14.59
N ILE A 43 9.59 2.25 -15.14
CA ILE A 43 10.03 1.37 -16.24
C ILE A 43 10.05 -0.11 -15.83
N ASP A 44 10.25 -0.43 -14.54
CA ASP A 44 10.33 -1.82 -14.05
C ASP A 44 9.05 -2.64 -14.40
N ILE A 45 7.90 -1.97 -14.51
CA ILE A 45 6.59 -2.55 -14.85
C ILE A 45 6.52 -2.96 -16.32
N PHE A 46 7.01 -2.07 -17.19
CA PHE A 46 6.95 -2.23 -18.63
C PHE A 46 8.20 -2.89 -19.21
N LEU A 47 9.22 -3.16 -18.38
CA LEU A 47 10.52 -3.66 -18.79
C LEU A 47 10.45 -4.87 -19.74
N PRO A 48 9.66 -5.94 -19.50
CA PRO A 48 9.59 -7.06 -20.45
C PRO A 48 8.96 -6.67 -21.80
N HIS A 49 7.92 -5.84 -21.79
CA HIS A 49 7.26 -5.34 -23.00
C HIS A 49 8.17 -4.38 -23.79
N MET A 50 8.90 -3.51 -23.09
CA MET A 50 9.88 -2.60 -23.68
C MET A 50 11.08 -3.35 -24.26
N LEU A 51 11.60 -4.38 -23.56
CA LEU A 51 12.67 -5.23 -24.07
C LEU A 51 12.22 -6.00 -25.32
N PHE A 52 11.00 -6.56 -25.29
CA PHE A 52 10.41 -7.23 -26.45
C PHE A 52 10.25 -6.27 -27.63
N ALA A 53 9.69 -5.08 -27.40
CA ALA A 53 9.53 -4.07 -28.45
C ALA A 53 10.89 -3.55 -28.97
N ALA A 54 11.87 -3.39 -28.08
CA ALA A 54 13.22 -2.97 -28.44
C ALA A 54 13.90 -4.01 -29.35
N ILE A 55 13.83 -5.29 -28.99
CA ILE A 55 14.48 -6.38 -29.73
C ILE A 55 13.82 -6.62 -31.09
N LEU A 56 12.48 -6.60 -31.15
CA LEU A 56 11.76 -6.98 -32.38
C LEU A 56 11.53 -5.83 -33.35
N PHE A 57 11.42 -4.59 -32.87
CA PHE A 57 11.01 -3.47 -33.71
C PHE A 57 12.03 -2.33 -33.69
N VAL A 58 12.42 -1.83 -32.52
CA VAL A 58 13.24 -0.60 -32.44
C VAL A 58 14.67 -0.83 -32.89
N ILE A 59 15.34 -1.89 -32.42
CA ILE A 59 16.73 -2.20 -32.78
C ILE A 59 16.83 -2.57 -34.28
N PRO A 60 15.96 -3.45 -34.84
CA PRO A 60 15.98 -3.74 -36.27
C PRO A 60 15.66 -2.52 -37.14
N ALA A 61 14.69 -1.67 -36.75
CA ALA A 61 14.37 -0.44 -37.49
C ALA A 61 15.54 0.56 -37.45
N PHE A 62 16.20 0.71 -36.29
CA PHE A 62 17.39 1.55 -36.16
C PHE A 62 18.53 1.05 -37.05
N VAL A 63 18.83 -0.25 -37.03
CA VAL A 63 19.88 -0.85 -37.89
C VAL A 63 19.52 -0.73 -39.38
N TYR A 64 18.25 -0.93 -39.75
CA TYR A 64 17.78 -0.77 -41.13
C TYR A 64 17.94 0.68 -41.61
N ILE A 65 17.61 1.66 -40.77
CA ILE A 65 17.78 3.07 -41.11
C ILE A 65 19.27 3.41 -41.20
N ASP A 66 20.09 3.01 -40.23
CA ASP A 66 21.49 3.43 -40.18
C ASP A 66 22.33 2.78 -41.29
N VAL A 67 22.12 1.49 -41.56
CA VAL A 67 22.82 0.76 -42.64
C VAL A 67 22.19 1.05 -44.01
N GLY A 68 20.87 1.08 -44.10
CA GLY A 68 20.15 1.17 -45.36
C GLY A 68 19.97 2.58 -45.91
N LEU A 69 19.76 3.58 -45.03
CA LEU A 69 19.54 4.98 -45.42
C LEU A 69 20.76 5.88 -45.17
N CYS A 70 21.52 5.62 -44.10
CA CYS A 70 22.70 6.41 -43.76
C CYS A 70 24.03 5.79 -44.22
N SER A 71 23.98 4.62 -44.88
CA SER A 71 25.15 3.90 -45.39
C SER A 71 26.22 3.63 -44.33
N ALA A 72 25.82 3.53 -43.06
CA ALA A 72 26.73 3.22 -41.96
C ALA A 72 27.15 1.75 -42.03
N THR A 73 28.36 1.44 -41.56
CA THR A 73 28.76 0.04 -41.42
C THR A 73 27.96 -0.61 -40.27
N PRO A 74 27.71 -1.93 -40.31
CA PRO A 74 27.07 -2.64 -39.20
C PRO A 74 27.82 -2.46 -37.86
N SER A 75 29.15 -2.38 -37.90
CA SER A 75 29.98 -2.09 -36.72
C SER A 75 29.75 -0.69 -36.17
N ASP A 76 29.59 0.32 -37.02
CA ASP A 76 29.31 1.70 -36.57
C ASP A 76 27.92 1.80 -35.93
N SER A 77 26.94 1.11 -36.50
CA SER A 77 25.57 1.06 -35.98
C SER A 77 25.54 0.39 -34.60
N ALA A 78 26.26 -0.73 -34.44
CA ALA A 78 26.41 -1.42 -33.16
C ALA A 78 27.12 -0.54 -32.11
N ALA A 79 28.20 0.14 -32.50
CA ALA A 79 28.94 1.05 -31.62
C ALA A 79 28.05 2.20 -31.12
N ARG A 80 27.21 2.78 -31.98
CA ARG A 80 26.24 3.82 -31.58
C ARG A 80 25.20 3.27 -30.61
N LEU A 81 24.62 2.10 -30.87
CA LEU A 81 23.65 1.49 -29.94
C LEU A 81 24.25 1.25 -28.55
N VAL A 82 25.51 0.80 -28.50
CA VAL A 82 26.26 0.64 -27.24
C VAL A 82 26.48 1.99 -26.57
N CYS A 83 26.88 3.03 -27.30
CA CYS A 83 27.08 4.38 -26.75
C CYS A 83 25.78 4.96 -26.19
N PHE A 84 24.64 4.78 -26.88
CA PHE A 84 23.31 5.14 -26.39
C PHE A 84 22.98 4.41 -25.08
N ALA A 85 23.15 3.09 -25.05
CA ALA A 85 22.85 2.27 -23.88
C ALA A 85 23.73 2.65 -22.67
N LEU A 86 25.02 2.92 -22.89
CA LEU A 86 25.94 3.39 -21.86
C LEU A 86 25.57 4.78 -21.35
N GLY A 87 25.22 5.71 -22.25
CA GLY A 87 24.76 7.05 -21.88
C GLY A 87 23.48 7.02 -21.05
N LEU A 88 22.50 6.20 -21.45
CA LEU A 88 21.26 5.94 -20.72
C LEU A 88 21.56 5.34 -19.33
N ALA A 89 22.35 4.27 -19.26
CA ALA A 89 22.68 3.60 -18.01
C ALA A 89 23.43 4.53 -17.05
N ALA A 90 24.42 5.29 -17.53
CA ALA A 90 25.16 6.26 -16.74
C ALA A 90 24.22 7.35 -16.18
N SER A 91 23.33 7.89 -17.03
CA SER A 91 22.33 8.88 -16.61
C SER A 91 21.40 8.36 -15.51
N VAL A 92 20.89 7.12 -15.68
CA VAL A 92 20.03 6.45 -14.67
C VAL A 92 20.76 6.27 -13.36
N LEU A 93 22.02 5.79 -13.39
CA LEU A 93 22.80 5.55 -12.19
C LEU A 93 23.15 6.85 -11.45
N VAL A 94 23.54 7.90 -12.18
CA VAL A 94 23.81 9.23 -11.60
C VAL A 94 22.55 9.81 -10.97
N TYR A 95 21.41 9.73 -11.65
CA TYR A 95 20.13 10.16 -11.10
C TYR A 95 19.77 9.37 -9.83
N ARG A 96 19.84 8.04 -9.88
CA ARG A 96 19.53 7.16 -8.75
C ARG A 96 20.41 7.41 -7.53
N ALA A 97 21.69 7.69 -7.75
CA ALA A 97 22.66 8.00 -6.71
C ALA A 97 22.41 9.35 -6.03
N PHE A 98 22.13 10.40 -6.80
CA PHE A 98 22.23 11.78 -6.31
C PHE A 98 20.94 12.60 -6.40
N PHE A 99 20.05 12.28 -7.33
CA PHE A 99 18.87 13.10 -7.67
C PHE A 99 17.53 12.40 -7.41
N HIS A 100 17.57 11.10 -7.09
CA HIS A 100 16.37 10.32 -6.78
C HIS A 100 15.66 10.84 -5.53
N ARG A 101 14.32 10.86 -5.55
CA ARG A 101 13.48 11.36 -4.45
C ARG A 101 13.79 10.67 -3.11
N LEU A 102 14.10 9.39 -3.16
CA LEU A 102 14.50 8.57 -2.01
C LEU A 102 15.98 8.71 -1.58
N ARG A 103 16.73 9.71 -2.05
CA ARG A 103 18.16 9.92 -1.67
C ARG A 103 18.37 10.25 -0.19
N ARG A 104 17.33 10.78 0.46
CA ARG A 104 17.34 11.20 1.88
C ARG A 104 17.30 10.02 2.86
N PHE A 105 16.87 8.84 2.42
CA PHE A 105 16.75 7.68 3.29
C PHE A 105 18.10 6.97 3.45
N PRO A 106 18.49 6.61 4.68
CA PRO A 106 19.75 5.94 4.95
C PRO A 106 19.75 4.49 4.45
N GLY A 107 20.93 3.97 4.16
CA GLY A 107 21.12 2.62 3.63
C GLY A 107 22.38 2.49 2.76
N PRO A 108 22.77 1.25 2.39
CA PRO A 108 23.94 0.99 1.57
C PRO A 108 23.90 1.73 0.23
N PHE A 109 25.04 2.31 -0.19
CA PHE A 109 25.09 3.10 -1.43
C PHE A 109 24.69 2.27 -2.66
N ALA A 110 25.11 1.01 -2.72
CA ALA A 110 24.75 0.10 -3.81
C ALA A 110 23.23 -0.17 -3.90
N ALA A 111 22.51 -0.16 -2.78
CA ALA A 111 21.04 -0.27 -2.75
C ALA A 111 20.34 0.95 -3.39
N ARG A 112 21.04 2.10 -3.49
CA ARG A 112 20.52 3.28 -4.19
C ARG A 112 20.55 3.10 -5.71
N LEU A 113 21.52 2.34 -6.21
CA LEU A 113 21.80 2.19 -7.64
C LEU A 113 20.93 1.12 -8.30
N SER A 114 20.79 -0.04 -7.65
CA SER A 114 20.12 -1.21 -8.25
C SER A 114 19.61 -2.21 -7.23
N LYS A 115 18.55 -2.94 -7.62
CA LYS A 115 18.03 -4.12 -6.91
C LYS A 115 19.03 -5.29 -6.89
N LEU A 116 20.05 -5.28 -7.77
CA LEU A 116 21.10 -6.31 -7.79
C LEU A 116 21.90 -6.39 -6.48
N HIS A 117 21.96 -5.29 -5.71
CA HIS A 117 22.55 -5.33 -4.38
C HIS A 117 21.78 -6.26 -3.42
N ALA A 118 20.44 -6.22 -3.45
CA ALA A 118 19.64 -7.14 -2.65
C ALA A 118 19.83 -8.60 -3.11
N VAL A 119 19.94 -8.82 -4.43
CA VAL A 119 20.25 -10.15 -4.99
C VAL A 119 21.60 -10.67 -4.49
N TYR A 120 22.65 -9.83 -4.53
CA TYR A 120 23.97 -10.18 -4.01
C TYR A 120 23.94 -10.57 -2.53
N LEU A 121 23.23 -9.78 -1.71
CA LEU A 121 23.05 -10.07 -0.29
C LEU A 121 22.16 -11.30 -0.02
N SER A 122 21.36 -11.70 -1.00
CA SER A 122 20.48 -12.88 -0.93
C SER A 122 21.15 -14.16 -1.43
N THR A 123 22.44 -14.13 -1.80
CA THR A 123 23.16 -15.30 -2.35
C THR A 123 23.18 -16.51 -1.41
N ASN A 124 23.16 -16.27 -0.10
CA ASN A 124 23.06 -17.32 0.92
C ASN A 124 21.62 -17.56 1.40
N PHE A 125 20.61 -17.02 0.71
CA PHE A 125 19.18 -17.09 1.04
C PHE A 125 18.79 -16.57 2.44
N GLN A 126 19.67 -15.79 3.09
CA GLN A 126 19.48 -15.22 4.43
C GLN A 126 19.34 -13.69 4.40
N TYR A 127 18.61 -13.15 3.42
CA TYR A 127 18.47 -11.70 3.23
C TYR A 127 17.89 -10.99 4.46
N ASN A 128 17.05 -11.67 5.24
CA ASN A 128 16.49 -11.18 6.50
C ASN A 128 17.57 -10.80 7.54
N LEU A 129 18.66 -11.58 7.65
CA LEU A 129 19.76 -11.28 8.56
C LEU A 129 20.56 -10.06 8.10
N GLU A 130 20.70 -9.91 6.80
CA GLU A 130 21.40 -8.77 6.22
C GLU A 130 20.59 -7.47 6.34
N LEU A 131 19.27 -7.56 6.13
CA LEU A 131 18.32 -6.49 6.46
C LEU A 131 18.43 -6.09 7.93
N GLN A 132 18.50 -7.05 8.85
CA GLN A 132 18.67 -6.78 10.27
C GLN A 132 19.96 -6.02 10.57
N LYS A 133 21.09 -6.40 9.96
CA LYS A 133 22.35 -5.65 10.07
C LYS A 133 22.22 -4.23 9.54
N GLN A 134 21.53 -4.06 8.42
CA GLN A 134 21.31 -2.74 7.85
C GLN A 134 20.43 -1.88 8.75
N HIS A 135 19.37 -2.42 9.35
CA HIS A 135 18.56 -1.68 10.33
C HIS A 135 19.36 -1.33 11.59
N ALA A 136 20.25 -2.22 12.05
CA ALA A 136 21.15 -1.92 13.15
C ALA A 136 22.15 -0.79 12.81
N GLN A 137 22.57 -0.68 11.54
CA GLN A 137 23.54 0.32 11.09
C GLN A 137 22.91 1.66 10.69
N TYR A 138 21.74 1.63 10.07
CA TYR A 138 21.13 2.78 9.38
C TYR A 138 19.82 3.26 10.05
N GLY A 139 19.32 2.54 11.06
CA GLY A 139 18.15 2.91 11.86
C GLY A 139 16.84 2.26 11.41
N ASP A 140 15.72 2.82 11.89
CA ASP A 140 14.39 2.22 11.75
C ASP A 140 13.91 2.14 10.30
N ILE A 141 14.36 3.06 9.44
CA ILE A 141 13.98 3.12 8.02
C ILE A 141 15.23 2.93 7.17
N VAL A 142 15.34 1.76 6.55
CA VAL A 142 16.40 1.43 5.60
C VAL A 142 15.82 1.36 4.20
N ARG A 143 16.48 2.03 3.25
CA ARG A 143 16.07 1.95 1.85
C ARG A 143 16.28 0.54 1.29
N THR A 144 15.20 -0.22 1.21
CA THR A 144 15.11 -1.50 0.50
C THR A 144 14.06 -1.40 -0.60
N ALA A 145 14.31 -1.96 -1.78
CA ALA A 145 13.40 -1.80 -2.91
C ALA A 145 12.11 -2.61 -2.73
N ILE A 146 10.98 -1.96 -2.44
CA ILE A 146 9.64 -2.56 -2.41
C ILE A 146 8.75 -1.72 -3.32
N ALA A 147 8.25 -2.30 -4.41
CA ALA A 147 7.39 -1.61 -5.39
C ALA A 147 6.24 -2.47 -5.94
N LYS A 148 6.23 -3.79 -5.73
CA LYS A 148 5.34 -4.69 -6.50
C LYS A 148 3.91 -4.79 -5.96
N TYR A 149 3.68 -4.53 -4.68
CA TYR A 149 2.33 -4.69 -4.09
C TYR A 149 1.38 -3.54 -4.43
N ASP A 150 1.92 -2.37 -4.76
CA ASP A 150 1.12 -1.18 -5.02
C ASP A 150 0.19 -1.38 -6.23
N GLU A 151 0.71 -1.80 -7.38
CA GLU A 151 -0.06 -1.98 -8.62
C GLU A 151 -1.23 -2.95 -8.48
N ASN A 152 -1.02 -4.09 -7.83
CA ASN A 152 -2.06 -5.11 -7.65
C ASN A 152 -3.21 -4.56 -6.79
N ILE A 153 -2.89 -3.82 -5.72
CA ILE A 153 -3.88 -3.21 -4.85
C ILE A 153 -4.60 -2.08 -5.58
N GLN A 154 -3.88 -1.27 -6.37
CA GLN A 154 -4.49 -0.23 -7.20
C GLN A 154 -5.43 -0.82 -8.26
N GLY A 155 -5.07 -1.97 -8.86
CA GLY A 155 -5.94 -2.71 -9.76
C GLY A 155 -7.25 -3.13 -9.11
N ALA A 156 -7.18 -3.77 -7.94
CA ALA A 156 -8.37 -4.17 -7.18
C ALA A 156 -9.21 -2.97 -6.71
N ALA A 157 -8.58 -1.86 -6.31
CA ALA A 157 -9.28 -0.65 -5.88
C ALA A 157 -10.01 0.02 -7.05
N LYS A 158 -9.43 -0.03 -8.25
CA LYS A 158 -10.09 0.41 -9.48
C LYS A 158 -11.27 -0.49 -9.84
N GLU A 159 -11.12 -1.81 -9.77
CA GLU A 159 -12.24 -2.75 -10.00
C GLU A 159 -13.40 -2.49 -9.02
N LEU A 160 -13.09 -2.19 -7.75
CA LEU A 160 -14.09 -1.77 -6.76
C LEU A 160 -14.81 -0.49 -7.18
N VAL A 161 -14.09 0.53 -7.64
CA VAL A 161 -14.68 1.78 -8.16
C VAL A 161 -15.58 1.51 -9.36
N ASP A 162 -15.13 0.69 -10.32
CA ASP A 162 -15.88 0.36 -11.52
C ASP A 162 -17.20 -0.38 -11.15
N LEU A 163 -17.14 -1.30 -10.18
CA LEU A 163 -18.32 -1.98 -9.65
C LEU A 163 -19.30 -1.01 -8.94
N LEU A 164 -18.78 0.00 -8.24
CA LEU A 164 -19.59 1.06 -7.62
C LEU A 164 -20.20 1.99 -8.68
N LEU A 165 -19.50 2.32 -9.77
CA LEU A 165 -20.06 3.06 -10.91
C LEU A 165 -21.21 2.30 -11.57
N ASP A 166 -21.04 0.99 -11.75
CA ASP A 166 -22.05 0.10 -12.32
C ASP A 166 -23.34 0.02 -11.50
N SER A 167 -23.28 0.36 -10.20
CA SER A 167 -24.48 0.49 -9.35
C SER A 167 -25.40 1.63 -9.82
N LYS A 168 -24.88 2.61 -10.58
CA LYS A 168 -25.61 3.78 -11.10
C LYS A 168 -26.37 4.54 -10.00
N GLY A 169 -25.76 4.68 -8.83
CA GLY A 169 -26.35 5.37 -7.68
C GLY A 169 -27.44 4.60 -6.96
N LYS A 170 -27.61 3.30 -7.25
CA LYS A 170 -28.46 2.42 -6.44
C LYS A 170 -27.78 2.12 -5.10
N PRO A 171 -28.54 1.95 -4.01
CA PRO A 171 -28.00 1.49 -2.74
C PRO A 171 -27.26 0.16 -2.90
N VAL A 172 -26.08 0.04 -2.29
CA VAL A 172 -25.27 -1.19 -2.23
C VAL A 172 -24.91 -1.50 -0.79
N ASP A 173 -24.79 -2.78 -0.44
CA ASP A 173 -24.24 -3.18 0.86
C ASP A 173 -22.72 -3.06 0.82
N ILE A 174 -22.20 -2.02 1.45
CA ILE A 174 -20.77 -1.73 1.41
C ILE A 174 -19.98 -2.74 2.24
N THR A 175 -20.58 -3.37 3.25
CA THR A 175 -19.93 -4.38 4.07
C THR A 175 -19.53 -5.58 3.21
N GLU A 176 -20.37 -6.00 2.25
CA GLU A 176 -20.03 -7.06 1.30
C GLU A 176 -18.96 -6.64 0.29
N TYR A 177 -19.06 -5.42 -0.26
CA TYR A 177 -18.12 -4.92 -1.26
C TYR A 177 -16.70 -4.78 -0.68
N MET A 178 -16.58 -4.31 0.56
CA MET A 178 -15.28 -4.22 1.26
C MET A 178 -14.72 -5.62 1.56
N SER A 179 -15.59 -6.59 1.83
CA SER A 179 -15.19 -8.00 1.97
C SER A 179 -14.64 -8.54 0.65
N TRP A 180 -15.36 -8.39 -0.46
CA TRP A 180 -14.90 -8.83 -1.78
C TRP A 180 -13.56 -8.21 -2.18
N PHE A 181 -13.41 -6.90 -1.97
CA PHE A 181 -12.15 -6.19 -2.21
C PHE A 181 -11.00 -6.76 -1.38
N ALA A 182 -11.16 -6.91 -0.07
CA ALA A 182 -10.10 -7.40 0.80
C ALA A 182 -9.72 -8.87 0.53
N TYR A 183 -10.67 -9.71 0.12
CA TYR A 183 -10.40 -11.07 -0.32
C TYR A 183 -9.61 -11.09 -1.64
N ASP A 184 -10.02 -10.31 -2.65
CA ASP A 184 -9.31 -10.25 -3.92
C ASP A 184 -7.88 -9.72 -3.78
N VAL A 185 -7.66 -8.71 -2.93
CA VAL A 185 -6.31 -8.22 -2.61
C VAL A 185 -5.46 -9.33 -1.99
N MET A 186 -5.98 -10.07 -1.01
CA MET A 186 -5.24 -11.19 -0.42
C MET A 186 -4.99 -12.33 -1.40
N GLY A 187 -5.88 -12.55 -2.36
CA GLY A 187 -5.63 -13.41 -3.51
C GLY A 187 -4.40 -12.96 -4.30
N LEU A 188 -4.37 -11.69 -4.72
CA LEU A 188 -3.29 -11.12 -5.52
C LEU A 188 -1.95 -11.11 -4.78
N VAL A 189 -1.96 -10.78 -3.50
CA VAL A 189 -0.75 -10.68 -2.67
C VAL A 189 -0.23 -12.07 -2.28
N GLY A 190 -1.12 -12.97 -1.86
CA GLY A 190 -0.78 -14.30 -1.36
C GLY A 190 -0.49 -15.31 -2.48
N PHE A 191 -1.23 -15.24 -3.59
CA PHE A 191 -1.23 -16.28 -4.63
C PHE A 191 -0.97 -15.75 -6.04
N GLY A 192 -0.77 -14.43 -6.20
CA GLY A 192 -0.53 -13.80 -7.50
C GLY A 192 -1.76 -13.73 -8.41
N ARG A 193 -2.95 -14.06 -7.90
CA ARG A 193 -4.23 -14.00 -8.61
C ARG A 193 -5.36 -13.66 -7.63
N ASP A 194 -6.24 -12.75 -8.01
CA ASP A 194 -7.46 -12.49 -7.22
C ASP A 194 -8.38 -13.73 -7.17
N PHE A 195 -9.37 -13.71 -6.26
CA PHE A 195 -10.39 -14.76 -6.15
C PHE A 195 -11.64 -14.46 -7.01
N GLY A 196 -11.61 -13.36 -7.76
CA GLY A 196 -12.73 -12.88 -8.58
C GLY A 196 -13.97 -12.50 -7.78
N GLN A 197 -13.84 -12.17 -6.49
CA GLN A 197 -14.98 -11.82 -5.63
C GLN A 197 -15.72 -10.58 -6.12
N LEU A 198 -15.00 -9.53 -6.51
CA LEU A 198 -15.59 -8.31 -7.06
C LEU A 198 -16.31 -8.59 -8.40
N ARG A 199 -15.68 -9.37 -9.27
CA ARG A 199 -16.22 -9.70 -10.61
C ARG A 199 -17.45 -10.61 -10.55
N THR A 200 -17.44 -11.57 -9.63
CA THR A 200 -18.52 -12.56 -9.48
C THR A 200 -19.57 -12.16 -8.44
N ARG A 201 -19.40 -11.03 -7.75
CA ARG A 201 -20.25 -10.55 -6.64
C ARG A 201 -20.37 -11.59 -5.53
N GLY A 202 -19.21 -12.06 -5.06
CA GLY A 202 -19.11 -13.04 -3.99
C GLY A 202 -19.25 -14.49 -4.43
N GLY A 203 -19.03 -14.82 -5.70
CA GLY A 203 -19.35 -16.12 -6.28
C GLY A 203 -18.42 -17.29 -5.91
N ASP A 204 -17.27 -17.05 -5.28
CA ASP A 204 -16.38 -18.14 -4.87
C ASP A 204 -16.86 -18.80 -3.56
N SER A 205 -17.22 -20.08 -3.64
CA SER A 205 -17.74 -20.85 -2.52
C SER A 205 -16.68 -21.17 -1.45
N ALA A 206 -15.39 -21.20 -1.79
CA ALA A 206 -14.33 -21.39 -0.82
C ALA A 206 -14.17 -20.16 0.07
N VAL A 207 -14.23 -18.96 -0.51
CA VAL A 207 -14.23 -17.69 0.26
C VAL A 207 -15.44 -17.61 1.20
N GLN A 208 -16.63 -17.98 0.72
CA GLN A 208 -17.82 -18.03 1.58
C GLN A 208 -17.65 -19.03 2.73
N GLY A 209 -17.09 -20.22 2.46
CA GLY A 209 -16.81 -21.22 3.48
C GLY A 209 -15.85 -20.71 4.56
N LEU A 210 -14.81 -19.97 4.19
CA LEU A 210 -13.87 -19.36 5.13
C LEU A 210 -14.57 -18.33 6.03
N ARG A 211 -15.45 -17.48 5.46
CA ARG A 211 -16.21 -16.48 6.23
C ARG A 211 -17.19 -17.12 7.22
N GLU A 212 -17.87 -18.20 6.83
CA GLU A 212 -18.80 -18.91 7.73
C GLU A 212 -18.06 -19.60 8.89
N GLN A 213 -16.83 -20.07 8.67
CA GLN A 213 -16.00 -20.66 9.73
C GLN A 213 -15.70 -19.67 10.87
N MET A 214 -15.62 -18.37 10.59
CA MET A 214 -15.36 -17.35 11.63
C MET A 214 -16.48 -17.23 12.66
N LYS A 215 -17.74 -17.46 12.26
CA LYS A 215 -18.87 -17.48 13.21
C LYS A 215 -18.77 -18.66 14.19
N PHE A 216 -18.20 -19.79 13.76
CA PHE A 216 -17.92 -20.91 14.66
C PHE A 216 -16.81 -20.56 15.66
N LEU A 217 -15.71 -19.95 15.18
CA LEU A 217 -14.62 -19.49 16.03
C LEU A 217 -15.06 -18.47 17.10
N ALA A 218 -16.07 -17.65 16.81
CA ALA A 218 -16.67 -16.70 17.75
C ALA A 218 -17.12 -17.34 19.06
N PHE A 219 -17.80 -18.49 18.99
CA PHE A 219 -18.26 -19.23 20.16
C PHE A 219 -17.10 -19.97 20.83
N MET A 220 -16.23 -20.59 20.03
CA MET A 220 -15.16 -21.45 20.52
C MET A 220 -14.04 -20.69 21.24
N LYS A 221 -13.79 -19.41 20.93
CA LYS A 221 -12.72 -18.61 21.57
C LYS A 221 -12.89 -18.46 23.08
N HIS A 222 -14.12 -18.54 23.59
CA HIS A 222 -14.43 -18.44 25.02
C HIS A 222 -14.19 -19.75 25.77
N ILE A 223 -13.76 -20.81 25.08
CA ILE A 223 -13.47 -22.12 25.64
C ILE A 223 -12.00 -22.45 25.34
N PRO A 224 -11.03 -21.89 26.09
CA PRO A 224 -9.60 -21.97 25.74
C PRO A 224 -9.10 -23.41 25.58
N TRP A 225 -9.65 -24.35 26.35
CA TRP A 225 -9.27 -25.76 26.25
C TRP A 225 -9.66 -26.41 24.93
N VAL A 226 -10.72 -25.96 24.22
CA VAL A 226 -11.08 -26.58 22.93
C VAL A 226 -10.10 -26.19 21.84
N ILE A 227 -9.65 -24.93 21.80
CA ILE A 227 -8.59 -24.51 20.88
C ILE A 227 -7.32 -25.28 21.21
N ASN A 228 -6.98 -25.42 22.50
CA ASN A 228 -5.83 -26.23 22.90
C ASN A 228 -5.99 -27.70 22.47
N VAL A 229 -7.16 -28.33 22.63
CA VAL A 229 -7.43 -29.69 22.15
C VAL A 229 -7.29 -29.78 20.62
N ALA A 230 -7.74 -28.77 19.86
CA ALA A 230 -7.55 -28.71 18.41
C ALA A 230 -6.07 -28.52 18.01
N LEU A 231 -5.29 -27.77 18.81
CA LEU A 231 -3.84 -27.56 18.65
C LEU A 231 -2.99 -28.74 19.17
N TYR A 232 -3.54 -29.60 20.04
CA TYR A 232 -2.94 -30.86 20.51
C TYR A 232 -3.18 -32.03 19.54
N ILE A 233 -4.01 -31.85 18.50
CA ILE A 233 -3.93 -32.69 17.32
C ILE A 233 -2.53 -32.46 16.74
N PRO A 234 -1.70 -33.49 16.55
CA PRO A 234 -0.33 -33.33 16.07
C PRO A 234 -0.34 -32.78 14.63
N ALA A 235 -0.49 -31.47 14.50
CA ALA A 235 -0.14 -30.71 13.32
C ALA A 235 1.34 -30.37 13.48
N PRO A 236 2.20 -30.73 12.52
CA PRO A 236 3.61 -30.41 12.61
C PRO A 236 3.76 -28.89 12.52
N TYR A 237 3.89 -28.23 13.67
CA TYR A 237 4.31 -26.84 13.76
C TYR A 237 5.58 -26.68 12.91
N ALA A 238 5.45 -25.95 11.80
CA ALA A 238 6.54 -25.61 10.89
C ALA A 238 7.27 -26.77 10.19
N SER A 239 6.67 -27.95 9.95
CA SER A 239 7.23 -28.80 8.87
C SER A 239 6.82 -28.22 7.52
N PRO A 240 7.69 -28.20 6.49
CA PRO A 240 7.34 -27.81 5.13
C PRO A 240 6.48 -28.91 4.45
N SER A 241 5.45 -29.39 5.13
CA SER A 241 4.47 -30.29 4.56
C SER A 241 3.46 -29.47 3.77
N LYS A 242 2.90 -30.09 2.73
CA LYS A 242 1.79 -29.50 1.99
C LYS A 242 0.64 -29.09 2.91
N TYR A 243 0.37 -29.89 3.94
CA TYR A 243 -0.67 -29.60 4.92
C TYR A 243 -0.41 -28.29 5.70
N ALA A 244 0.82 -28.09 6.19
CA ALA A 244 1.17 -26.86 6.89
C ALA A 244 1.08 -25.63 5.97
N LEU A 245 1.51 -25.76 4.72
CA LEU A 245 1.35 -24.68 3.72
C LEU A 245 -0.12 -24.38 3.42
N ASP A 246 -0.97 -25.40 3.34
CA ASP A 246 -2.41 -25.22 3.12
C ASP A 246 -3.06 -24.48 4.31
N GLU A 247 -2.67 -24.80 5.54
CA GLU A 247 -3.14 -24.11 6.76
C GLU A 247 -2.62 -22.67 6.87
N ASP A 248 -1.32 -22.44 6.65
CA ASP A 248 -0.73 -21.09 6.62
C ASP A 248 -1.39 -20.22 5.55
N SER A 249 -1.69 -20.80 4.38
CA SER A 249 -2.40 -20.12 3.29
C SER A 249 -3.80 -19.67 3.71
N ARG A 250 -4.56 -20.53 4.40
CA ARG A 250 -5.91 -20.18 4.91
C ARG A 250 -5.84 -19.07 5.94
N ILE A 251 -4.89 -19.17 6.87
CA ILE A 251 -4.70 -18.16 7.93
C ILE A 251 -4.34 -16.81 7.32
N ILE A 252 -3.43 -16.76 6.34
CA ILE A 252 -3.05 -15.50 5.69
C ILE A 252 -4.25 -14.85 5.00
N VAL A 253 -5.07 -15.63 4.28
CA VAL A 253 -6.27 -15.11 3.61
C VAL A 253 -7.26 -14.54 4.61
N ILE A 254 -7.65 -15.32 5.62
CA ILE A 254 -8.62 -14.86 6.63
C ILE A 254 -8.09 -13.66 7.40
N ALA A 255 -6.84 -13.73 7.88
CA ALA A 255 -6.24 -12.69 8.71
C ALA A 255 -6.05 -11.36 7.96
N GLY A 256 -5.80 -11.39 6.65
CA GLY A 256 -5.69 -10.18 5.84
C GLY A 256 -7.04 -9.61 5.41
N SER A 257 -8.00 -10.48 5.05
CA SER A 257 -9.25 -10.06 4.44
C SER A 257 -10.33 -9.66 5.45
N ASP A 258 -10.56 -10.44 6.50
CA ASP A 258 -11.66 -10.18 7.43
C ASP A 258 -11.41 -8.95 8.29
N THR A 259 -10.18 -8.75 8.75
CA THR A 259 -9.84 -7.56 9.55
C THR A 259 -9.93 -6.27 8.73
N THR A 260 -9.47 -6.31 7.48
CA THR A 260 -9.43 -5.12 6.62
C THR A 260 -10.83 -4.77 6.11
N SER A 261 -11.62 -5.77 5.71
CA SER A 261 -13.01 -5.56 5.28
C SER A 261 -13.89 -4.96 6.38
N GLY A 262 -13.81 -5.49 7.61
CA GLY A 262 -14.50 -4.93 8.76
C GLY A 262 -14.08 -3.49 9.05
N THR A 263 -12.77 -3.18 8.95
CA THR A 263 -12.26 -1.82 9.16
C THR A 263 -12.72 -0.86 8.07
N LEU A 264 -12.69 -1.27 6.80
CA LEU A 264 -13.16 -0.48 5.66
C LEU A 264 -14.66 -0.14 5.74
N ALA A 265 -15.49 -1.10 6.16
CA ALA A 265 -16.92 -0.86 6.38
C ALA A 265 -17.14 0.19 7.48
N ASN A 266 -16.40 0.07 8.61
CA ASN A 266 -16.47 1.04 9.70
C ASN A 266 -15.90 2.42 9.30
N LEU A 267 -14.89 2.48 8.42
CA LEU A 267 -14.36 3.74 7.88
C LEU A 267 -15.45 4.50 7.13
N LEU A 268 -16.15 3.84 6.21
CA LEU A 268 -17.22 4.45 5.43
C LEU A 268 -18.43 4.81 6.31
N TYR A 269 -18.73 4.00 7.31
CA TYR A 269 -19.72 4.33 8.34
C TYR A 269 -19.40 5.67 9.05
N TYR A 270 -18.18 5.83 9.59
CA TYR A 270 -17.80 7.07 10.27
C TYR A 270 -17.73 8.27 9.32
N LEU A 271 -17.25 8.09 8.09
CA LEU A 271 -17.20 9.16 7.10
C LEU A 271 -18.59 9.69 6.72
N VAL A 272 -19.60 8.81 6.64
CA VAL A 272 -20.98 9.21 6.38
C VAL A 272 -21.64 9.86 7.61
N ARG A 273 -21.28 9.41 8.82
CA ARG A 273 -21.76 9.99 10.09
C ARG A 273 -21.13 11.33 10.42
N HIS A 274 -19.94 11.60 9.89
CA HIS A 274 -19.15 12.81 10.11
C HIS A 274 -18.75 13.44 8.77
N PRO A 275 -19.73 14.00 8.02
CA PRO A 275 -19.53 14.46 6.65
C PRO A 275 -18.45 15.53 6.53
N GLN A 276 -18.19 16.30 7.59
CA GLN A 276 -17.11 17.30 7.60
C GLN A 276 -15.73 16.69 7.32
N TYR A 277 -15.45 15.49 7.81
CA TYR A 277 -14.17 14.82 7.55
C TYR A 277 -14.11 14.28 6.13
N TYR A 278 -15.24 13.77 5.61
CA TYR A 278 -15.32 13.28 4.24
C TYR A 278 -15.12 14.42 3.23
N THR A 279 -15.81 15.55 3.42
CA THR A 279 -15.67 16.73 2.57
C THR A 279 -14.26 17.33 2.65
N ALA A 280 -13.66 17.39 3.84
CA ALA A 280 -12.27 17.85 3.99
C ALA A 280 -11.29 16.92 3.26
N LEU A 281 -11.44 15.60 3.42
CA LEU A 281 -10.63 14.61 2.72
C LEU A 281 -10.79 14.72 1.20
N GLN A 282 -12.01 14.86 0.70
CA GLN A 282 -12.28 15.10 -0.71
C GLN A 282 -11.55 16.36 -1.22
N ALA A 283 -11.61 17.46 -0.47
CA ALA A 283 -10.93 18.71 -0.86
C ALA A 283 -9.39 18.55 -0.92
N HIS A 284 -8.78 17.87 0.06
CA HIS A 284 -7.35 17.60 0.04
C HIS A 284 -6.94 16.68 -1.12
N LEU A 285 -7.75 15.66 -1.41
CA LEU A 285 -7.51 14.74 -2.52
C LEU A 285 -7.71 15.41 -3.88
N ASP A 286 -8.70 16.29 -4.04
CA ASP A 286 -8.93 17.03 -5.28
C ASP A 286 -7.77 18.00 -5.56
N ALA A 287 -7.22 18.64 -4.52
CA ALA A 287 -6.04 19.49 -4.64
C ALA A 287 -4.80 18.70 -5.08
N LEU A 288 -4.65 17.47 -4.59
CA LEU A 288 -3.53 16.59 -4.94
C LEU A 288 -3.69 15.93 -6.32
N PHE A 289 -4.93 15.59 -6.69
CA PHE A 289 -5.28 14.88 -7.92
C PHE A 289 -6.33 15.64 -8.75
N PRO A 290 -5.98 16.78 -9.37
CA PRO A 290 -6.95 17.57 -10.17
C PRO A 290 -7.60 16.80 -11.32
N THR A 291 -6.89 15.83 -11.90
CA THR A 291 -7.41 14.95 -12.97
C THR A 291 -8.20 13.76 -12.46
N LYS A 292 -8.36 13.63 -11.13
CA LYS A 292 -8.93 12.45 -10.43
C LYS A 292 -8.22 11.13 -10.74
N HIS A 293 -7.02 11.18 -11.32
CA HIS A 293 -6.18 10.00 -11.53
C HIS A 293 -5.38 9.73 -10.26
N PHE A 294 -5.82 8.75 -9.48
CA PHE A 294 -5.15 8.35 -8.25
C PHE A 294 -3.75 7.78 -8.50
N SER A 295 -2.84 8.02 -7.56
CA SER A 295 -1.53 7.36 -7.47
C SER A 295 -1.16 7.23 -5.99
N TYR A 296 -0.90 6.01 -5.54
CA TYR A 296 -0.53 5.75 -4.15
C TYR A 296 0.83 6.35 -3.81
N THR A 297 1.82 6.20 -4.71
CA THR A 297 3.13 6.86 -4.60
C THR A 297 2.99 8.37 -4.44
N ARG A 298 2.03 9.01 -5.13
CA ARG A 298 1.77 10.44 -4.98
C ARG A 298 1.07 10.77 -3.66
N LEU A 299 0.07 9.98 -3.26
CA LEU A 299 -0.61 10.15 -1.96
C LEU A 299 0.39 10.05 -0.79
N THR A 300 1.40 9.21 -0.92
CA THR A 300 2.39 8.94 0.14
C THR A 300 3.67 9.78 0.04
N ASP A 301 3.76 10.70 -0.91
CA ASP A 301 4.90 11.62 -1.02
C ASP A 301 4.79 12.78 -0.03
N GLN A 302 5.14 12.52 1.24
CA GLN A 302 5.14 13.53 2.32
C GLN A 302 6.06 14.75 2.06
N SER A 303 6.81 14.79 0.96
CA SER A 303 7.52 16.02 0.57
C SER A 303 6.64 17.02 -0.19
N ASP A 304 5.50 16.58 -0.72
CA ASP A 304 4.45 17.43 -1.29
C ASP A 304 3.47 17.84 -0.18
N PRO A 305 3.32 19.15 0.12
CA PRO A 305 2.40 19.62 1.16
C PRO A 305 0.94 19.18 0.96
N ALA A 306 0.48 19.04 -0.29
CA ALA A 306 -0.87 18.58 -0.58
C ALA A 306 -1.04 17.08 -0.27
N ALA A 307 0.00 16.29 -0.55
CA ALA A 307 0.03 14.87 -0.19
C ALA A 307 0.12 14.67 1.32
N ASP A 308 0.98 15.44 1.98
CA ASP A 308 1.13 15.39 3.44
C ASP A 308 -0.17 15.75 4.16
N ALA A 309 -0.89 16.78 3.71
CA ALA A 309 -2.19 17.16 4.26
C ALA A 309 -3.26 16.07 4.05
N ALA A 310 -3.37 15.54 2.82
CA ALA A 310 -4.33 14.49 2.50
C ALA A 310 -4.07 13.20 3.30
N LEU A 311 -2.80 12.77 3.34
CA LEU A 311 -2.39 11.56 4.03
C LEU A 311 -2.55 11.71 5.54
N THR A 312 -2.18 12.85 6.13
CA THR A 312 -2.31 13.11 7.57
C THR A 312 -3.77 13.00 8.02
N LEU A 313 -4.70 13.63 7.29
CA LEU A 313 -6.12 13.52 7.62
C LEU A 313 -6.64 12.08 7.43
N LEU A 314 -6.27 11.43 6.33
CA LEU A 314 -6.69 10.05 6.06
C LEU A 314 -6.18 9.08 7.12
N ASP A 315 -4.92 9.19 7.51
CA ASP A 315 -4.32 8.37 8.57
C ASP A 315 -4.96 8.63 9.93
N ALA A 316 -5.32 9.88 10.22
CA ALA A 316 -6.04 10.23 11.43
C ALA A 316 -7.44 9.60 11.49
N ILE A 317 -8.17 9.60 10.37
CA ILE A 317 -9.47 8.93 10.23
C ILE A 317 -9.32 7.41 10.40
N ILE A 318 -8.29 6.82 9.79
CA ILE A 318 -7.97 5.38 9.94
C ILE A 318 -7.62 5.05 11.39
N ALA A 319 -6.77 5.84 12.03
CA ALA A 319 -6.33 5.62 13.40
C ALA A 319 -7.49 5.71 14.40
N GLU A 320 -8.37 6.71 14.22
CA GLU A 320 -9.55 6.86 15.08
C GLU A 320 -10.60 5.77 14.83
N THR A 321 -10.76 5.34 13.58
CA THR A 321 -11.62 4.19 13.28
C THR A 321 -11.10 2.92 13.93
N LEU A 322 -9.80 2.62 13.82
CA LEU A 322 -9.18 1.47 14.46
C LEU A 322 -9.21 1.55 15.99
N ARG A 323 -9.26 2.76 16.57
CA ARG A 323 -9.42 2.97 18.02
C ARG A 323 -10.82 2.56 18.45
N LEU A 324 -11.86 3.10 17.82
CA LEU A 324 -13.25 2.80 18.18
C LEU A 324 -13.69 1.41 17.72
N LYS A 325 -13.16 0.92 16.61
CA LYS A 325 -13.53 -0.33 15.95
C LYS A 325 -12.29 -1.20 15.74
N PRO A 326 -11.62 -1.64 16.82
CA PRO A 326 -10.48 -2.52 16.71
C PRO A 326 -10.89 -3.82 16.01
N ALA A 327 -10.08 -4.29 15.08
CA ALA A 327 -10.39 -5.49 14.31
C ALA A 327 -10.49 -6.75 15.19
N ILE A 328 -9.87 -6.77 16.37
CA ILE A 328 -9.93 -7.86 17.36
C ILE A 328 -10.37 -7.27 18.71
N PRO A 329 -11.69 -7.07 18.94
CA PRO A 329 -12.22 -6.30 20.07
C PRO A 329 -11.86 -6.87 21.43
N SER A 330 -11.96 -8.19 21.58
CA SER A 330 -11.58 -8.92 22.80
C SER A 330 -10.06 -8.94 23.06
N GLY A 331 -9.25 -8.51 22.10
CA GLY A 331 -7.81 -8.65 22.14
C GLY A 331 -7.32 -10.09 21.96
N ASN A 332 -6.01 -10.24 21.81
CA ASN A 332 -5.35 -11.53 21.68
C ASN A 332 -4.79 -11.98 23.03
N GLY A 333 -4.85 -13.28 23.29
CA GLY A 333 -4.22 -13.88 24.46
C GLY A 333 -2.69 -13.75 24.43
N ARG A 334 -2.07 -13.68 25.61
CA ARG A 334 -0.64 -13.83 25.84
C ARG A 334 -0.43 -14.81 26.97
N THR A 335 0.52 -15.71 26.81
CA THR A 335 0.91 -16.63 27.87
C THR A 335 2.06 -16.02 28.66
N THR A 336 1.91 -15.95 29.98
CA THR A 336 2.97 -15.52 30.90
C THR A 336 4.15 -16.51 30.88
N PRO A 337 5.40 -16.04 31.05
CA PRO A 337 6.55 -16.94 31.06
C PRO A 337 6.49 -17.90 32.27
N PRO A 338 7.21 -19.04 32.25
CA PRO A 338 7.10 -20.06 33.32
C PRO A 338 7.35 -19.53 34.74
N GLN A 339 8.21 -18.52 34.88
CA GLN A 339 8.52 -17.85 36.15
C GLN A 339 7.44 -16.86 36.62
N GLY A 340 6.37 -16.65 35.86
CA GLY A 340 5.38 -15.61 36.09
C GLY A 340 5.85 -14.22 35.67
N LEU A 341 4.97 -13.23 35.84
CA LEU A 341 5.22 -11.85 35.44
C LEU A 341 4.66 -10.89 36.50
N ARG A 342 5.45 -9.89 36.88
CA ARG A 342 4.97 -8.81 37.76
C ARG A 342 4.59 -7.61 36.92
N ILE A 343 3.35 -7.15 37.01
CA ILE A 343 2.84 -5.99 36.25
C ILE A 343 3.23 -4.70 36.98
N ASP A 344 3.00 -4.64 38.29
CA ASP A 344 3.29 -3.50 39.15
C ASP A 344 3.70 -3.97 40.56
N ALA A 345 3.80 -3.04 41.52
CA ALA A 345 4.23 -3.36 42.89
C ALA A 345 3.33 -4.38 43.59
N GLU A 346 2.04 -4.43 43.26
CA GLU A 346 1.03 -5.24 43.96
C GLU A 346 0.56 -6.44 43.13
N THR A 347 0.68 -6.38 41.80
CA THR A 347 0.10 -7.35 40.87
C THR A 347 1.15 -8.30 40.32
N TRP A 348 1.14 -9.54 40.82
CA TRP A 348 1.92 -10.66 40.29
C TRP A 348 1.02 -11.67 39.59
N LEU A 349 1.38 -12.03 38.37
CA LEU A 349 0.75 -13.08 37.59
C LEU A 349 1.59 -14.37 37.68
N PRO A 350 0.97 -15.52 37.94
CA PRO A 350 1.65 -16.81 37.89
C PRO A 350 2.15 -17.12 36.48
N GLY A 351 3.06 -18.09 36.35
CA GLY A 351 3.58 -18.51 35.06
C GLY A 351 2.64 -19.45 34.31
N ASN A 352 2.78 -19.51 32.99
CA ASN A 352 2.00 -20.37 32.10
C ASN A 352 0.47 -20.15 32.19
N VAL A 353 0.05 -18.93 32.51
CA VAL A 353 -1.35 -18.51 32.41
C VAL A 353 -1.58 -17.59 31.22
N ASP A 354 -2.73 -17.75 30.58
CA ASP A 354 -3.18 -16.91 29.49
C ASP A 354 -3.85 -15.64 30.01
N VAL A 355 -3.43 -14.51 29.45
CA VAL A 355 -3.88 -13.17 29.81
C VAL A 355 -4.41 -12.49 28.57
N TYR A 356 -5.56 -11.85 28.68
CA TYR A 356 -6.19 -11.11 27.59
C TYR A 356 -6.27 -9.63 27.93
N MET A 357 -5.95 -8.78 26.95
CA MET A 357 -6.08 -7.34 27.07
C MET A 357 -7.22 -6.87 26.14
N PRO A 358 -8.41 -6.57 26.68
CA PRO A 358 -9.56 -6.22 25.86
C PRO A 358 -9.33 -4.87 25.16
N GLN A 359 -9.02 -4.92 23.86
CA GLN A 359 -8.75 -3.72 23.06
C GLN A 359 -9.95 -2.78 23.07
N TRP A 360 -11.16 -3.30 22.88
CA TRP A 360 -12.39 -2.48 22.85
C TRP A 360 -12.57 -1.63 24.10
N ALA A 361 -12.33 -2.21 25.28
CA ALA A 361 -12.49 -1.54 26.57
C ALA A 361 -11.38 -0.52 26.81
N ILE A 362 -10.11 -0.90 26.58
CA ILE A 362 -8.98 -0.01 26.84
C ILE A 362 -8.96 1.18 25.87
N GLN A 363 -9.32 0.96 24.61
CA GLN A 363 -9.41 2.04 23.62
C GLN A 363 -10.53 3.04 23.94
N ARG A 364 -11.42 2.71 24.89
CA ARG A 364 -12.51 3.58 25.41
C ARG A 364 -12.29 4.05 26.85
N ASP A 365 -11.10 3.85 27.39
CA ASP A 365 -10.82 4.19 28.79
C ASP A 365 -10.39 5.66 28.91
N GLU A 366 -11.12 6.43 29.72
CA GLU A 366 -10.84 7.85 29.98
C GLU A 366 -9.47 8.09 30.62
N ARG A 367 -8.85 7.06 31.22
CA ARG A 367 -7.47 7.13 31.70
C ARG A 367 -6.49 7.39 30.55
N TYR A 368 -6.79 6.91 29.36
CA TYR A 368 -5.90 6.97 28.19
C TYR A 368 -6.40 7.91 27.09
N PHE A 369 -7.71 8.06 26.93
CA PHE A 369 -8.30 8.86 25.84
C PHE A 369 -9.30 9.88 26.38
N VAL A 370 -9.12 11.16 26.01
CA VAL A 370 -10.12 12.21 26.30
C VAL A 370 -11.29 12.07 25.33
N SER A 371 -12.53 12.13 25.84
CA SER A 371 -13.76 11.84 25.10
C SER A 371 -13.66 10.51 24.34
N PRO A 372 -13.52 9.38 25.06
CA PRO A 372 -13.16 8.10 24.46
C PRO A 372 -14.24 7.55 23.52
N ASP A 373 -15.51 7.84 23.73
CA ASP A 373 -16.59 7.31 22.88
C ASP A 373 -16.82 8.13 21.61
N ASP A 374 -16.28 9.35 21.55
CA ASP A 374 -16.44 10.24 20.39
C ASP A 374 -15.43 9.92 19.29
N PHE A 375 -15.87 10.05 18.03
CA PHE A 375 -15.00 9.98 16.85
C PHE A 375 -14.30 11.33 16.62
N VAL A 376 -13.04 11.42 17.05
CA VAL A 376 -12.23 12.65 17.00
C VAL A 376 -10.87 12.38 16.32
N PRO A 377 -10.80 12.37 14.97
CA PRO A 377 -9.55 12.22 14.23
C PRO A 377 -8.47 13.23 14.60
N GLU A 378 -8.82 14.45 15.03
CA GLU A 378 -7.86 15.50 15.34
C GLU A 378 -6.86 15.11 16.45
N ARG A 379 -7.19 14.13 17.31
CA ARG A 379 -6.24 13.62 18.32
C ARG A 379 -4.99 12.98 17.70
N TRP A 380 -5.03 12.66 16.41
CA TRP A 380 -3.93 12.07 15.63
C TRP A 380 -3.24 13.07 14.69
N VAL A 381 -3.74 14.30 14.60
CA VAL A 381 -3.24 15.33 13.68
C VAL A 381 -2.32 16.30 14.43
N PRO A 382 -1.04 16.43 14.03
CA PRO A 382 -0.15 17.44 14.61
C PRO A 382 -0.64 18.86 14.36
N GLY A 383 -0.55 19.72 15.37
CA GLY A 383 -1.01 21.11 15.35
C GLY A 383 -2.52 21.28 15.55
N SER A 384 -3.26 20.22 15.88
CA SER A 384 -4.72 20.29 16.05
C SER A 384 -5.17 20.88 17.38
N GLY A 385 -4.27 20.96 18.37
CA GLY A 385 -4.59 21.32 19.75
C GLY A 385 -5.24 20.20 20.56
N LYS A 386 -5.28 18.96 20.03
CA LYS A 386 -5.82 17.76 20.68
C LYS A 386 -4.80 16.63 20.80
N GLU A 387 -3.52 16.88 20.59
CA GLU A 387 -2.46 15.86 20.65
C GLU A 387 -2.36 15.22 22.04
N ASP A 388 -2.60 16.00 23.09
CA ASP A 388 -2.64 15.53 24.49
C ASP A 388 -3.93 14.77 24.85
N TRP A 389 -4.87 14.61 23.89
CA TRP A 389 -6.07 13.80 24.09
C TRP A 389 -5.79 12.30 24.00
N VAL A 390 -4.59 11.92 23.58
CA VAL A 390 -4.03 10.57 23.74
C VAL A 390 -3.00 10.64 24.87
N ARG A 391 -3.44 10.36 26.10
CA ARG A 391 -2.63 10.48 27.32
C ARG A 391 -1.51 9.46 27.38
N GLU A 392 -1.76 8.27 26.85
CA GLU A 392 -0.77 7.19 26.75
C GLU A 392 -0.80 6.58 25.35
N LYS A 393 0.27 6.80 24.58
CA LYS A 393 0.36 6.31 23.19
C LYS A 393 0.45 4.79 23.12
N ALA A 394 1.04 4.14 24.13
CA ALA A 394 1.07 2.68 24.23
C ALA A 394 -0.32 2.06 24.39
N ALA A 395 -1.32 2.84 24.84
CA ALA A 395 -2.71 2.41 24.94
C ALA A 395 -3.43 2.37 23.58
N TRP A 396 -2.76 2.74 22.48
CA TRP A 396 -3.25 2.53 21.13
C TRP A 396 -2.39 1.48 20.40
N TRP A 397 -2.91 0.24 20.28
CA TRP A 397 -2.18 -0.88 19.67
C TRP A 397 -3.03 -1.74 18.70
N PRO A 398 -3.72 -1.15 17.71
CA PRO A 398 -4.60 -1.92 16.82
C PRO A 398 -3.89 -3.06 16.06
N PHE A 399 -2.59 -2.91 15.82
CA PHE A 399 -1.74 -3.90 15.14
C PHE A 399 -0.87 -4.73 16.09
N GLN A 400 -1.22 -4.84 17.37
CA GLN A 400 -0.44 -5.56 18.39
C GLN A 400 0.98 -4.97 18.57
N SER A 401 1.80 -5.58 19.43
CA SER A 401 3.16 -5.13 19.75
C SER A 401 4.13 -6.30 19.96
N GLY A 402 5.43 -6.00 19.87
CA GLY A 402 6.50 -6.97 20.08
C GLY A 402 6.62 -8.02 18.97
N MET A 403 7.09 -9.22 19.32
CA MET A 403 7.27 -10.35 18.40
C MET A 403 5.98 -10.79 17.69
N TYR A 404 4.82 -10.48 18.28
CA TYR A 404 3.51 -10.82 17.74
C TYR A 404 2.78 -9.62 17.12
N ALA A 405 3.52 -8.57 16.75
CA ALA A 405 2.96 -7.46 15.98
C ALA A 405 2.41 -7.95 14.63
N CYS A 406 1.31 -7.34 14.16
CA CYS A 406 0.66 -7.73 12.91
C CYS A 406 1.63 -7.61 11.72
N PRO A 407 1.92 -8.71 11.01
CA PRO A 407 2.82 -8.70 9.85
C PRO A 407 2.19 -7.95 8.67
N GLY A 408 0.86 -7.96 8.56
CA GLY A 408 0.09 -7.31 7.50
C GLY A 408 -0.12 -5.81 7.67
N ARG A 409 0.40 -5.17 8.73
CA ARG A 409 0.12 -3.75 9.04
C ARG A 409 0.34 -2.81 7.86
N GLN A 410 1.48 -2.92 7.18
CA GLN A 410 1.79 -2.04 6.04
C GLN A 410 0.83 -2.27 4.87
N LEU A 411 0.50 -3.53 4.60
CA LEU A 411 -0.46 -3.92 3.57
C LEU A 411 -1.87 -3.40 3.88
N ALA A 412 -2.33 -3.55 5.13
CA ALA A 412 -3.62 -3.05 5.57
C ALA A 412 -3.74 -1.52 5.40
N TYR A 413 -2.69 -0.75 5.73
CA TYR A 413 -2.66 0.69 5.45
C TYR A 413 -2.70 0.99 3.95
N MET A 414 -2.00 0.23 3.11
CA MET A 414 -2.08 0.39 1.65
C MET A 414 -3.51 0.15 1.15
N GLU A 415 -4.16 -0.92 1.58
CA GLU A 415 -5.54 -1.25 1.22
C GLU A 415 -6.53 -0.16 1.68
N MET A 416 -6.51 0.20 2.96
CA MET A 416 -7.41 1.20 3.54
C MET A 416 -7.26 2.56 2.88
N ARG A 417 -6.02 3.04 2.71
CA ARG A 417 -5.75 4.32 2.06
C ARG A 417 -6.18 4.30 0.59
N SER A 418 -5.87 3.23 -0.14
CA SER A 418 -6.19 3.12 -1.56
C SER A 418 -7.69 3.08 -1.78
N ALA A 419 -8.42 2.22 -1.07
CA ALA A 419 -9.87 2.09 -1.22
C ALA A 419 -10.60 3.39 -0.86
N VAL A 420 -10.29 3.99 0.30
CA VAL A 420 -10.96 5.22 0.76
C VAL A 420 -10.64 6.39 -0.15
N ALA A 421 -9.38 6.56 -0.57
CA ALA A 421 -9.01 7.67 -1.47
C ALA A 421 -9.63 7.53 -2.86
N HIS A 422 -9.70 6.31 -3.41
CA HIS A 422 -10.40 6.06 -4.67
C HIS A 422 -11.89 6.40 -4.57
N ILE A 423 -12.54 5.98 -3.48
CA ILE A 423 -13.95 6.29 -3.24
C ILE A 423 -14.16 7.80 -3.11
N ALA A 424 -13.36 8.49 -2.27
CA ALA A 424 -13.47 9.92 -2.03
C ALA A 424 -13.25 10.78 -3.29
N LEU A 425 -12.28 10.41 -4.14
CA LEU A 425 -12.03 11.12 -5.41
C LEU A 425 -13.21 11.00 -6.39
N ARG A 426 -13.92 9.87 -6.36
CA ARG A 426 -14.92 9.54 -7.39
C ARG A 426 -16.36 9.72 -6.95
N PHE A 427 -16.67 9.64 -5.66
CA PHE A 427 -18.06 9.57 -5.18
C PHE A 427 -18.36 10.51 -4.01
N ASP A 428 -19.56 11.08 -4.05
CA ASP A 428 -20.26 11.54 -2.86
C ASP A 428 -21.01 10.33 -2.29
N VAL A 429 -20.82 10.08 -0.99
CA VAL A 429 -21.39 8.92 -0.31
C VAL A 429 -22.47 9.41 0.63
N GLY A 430 -23.67 8.83 0.51
CA GLY A 430 -24.82 9.20 1.30
C GLY A 430 -25.59 8.00 1.81
N VAL A 431 -26.42 8.26 2.83
CA VAL A 431 -27.38 7.28 3.33
C VAL A 431 -28.56 7.19 2.35
N PRO A 432 -28.94 6.00 1.88
CA PRO A 432 -30.11 5.85 1.06
C PRO A 432 -31.40 6.00 1.86
N GLU A 433 -32.47 6.45 1.20
CA GLU A 433 -33.79 6.60 1.82
C GLU A 433 -34.27 5.24 2.35
N GLY A 434 -34.68 5.19 3.61
CA GLY A 434 -35.11 3.97 4.29
C GLY A 434 -33.97 3.11 4.85
N ALA A 435 -32.74 3.63 4.90
CA ALA A 435 -31.59 2.99 5.55
C ALA A 435 -31.06 3.79 6.76
N GLU A 436 -31.75 4.86 7.18
CA GLU A 436 -31.35 5.72 8.29
C GLU A 436 -31.25 4.92 9.60
N GLU A 437 -32.22 4.03 9.86
CA GLU A 437 -32.21 3.18 11.05
C GLU A 437 -31.08 2.14 11.00
N GLU A 438 -30.72 1.65 9.80
CA GLU A 438 -29.60 0.71 9.65
C GLU A 438 -28.28 1.36 10.01
N VAL A 439 -28.07 2.60 9.59
CA VAL A 439 -26.91 3.40 9.94
C VAL A 439 -26.92 3.73 11.42
N LYS A 440 -28.06 4.13 11.98
CA LYS A 440 -28.18 4.48 13.41
C LYS A 440 -27.85 3.29 14.33
N THR A 441 -28.30 2.10 13.97
CA THR A 441 -28.11 0.86 14.75
C THR A 441 -26.89 0.05 14.31
N PHE A 442 -26.07 0.56 13.38
CA PHE A 442 -24.90 -0.16 12.84
C PHE A 442 -23.93 -0.58 13.95
N ASP A 443 -23.65 0.34 14.88
CA ASP A 443 -22.74 0.09 16.00
C ASP A 443 -23.26 -1.00 16.95
N GLU A 444 -24.56 -0.99 17.25
CA GLU A 444 -25.22 -1.92 18.18
C GLU A 444 -25.31 -3.35 17.63
N ARG A 445 -25.30 -3.49 16.30
CA ARG A 445 -25.40 -4.77 15.59
C ARG A 445 -24.04 -5.37 15.23
N THR A 446 -22.94 -4.75 15.63
CA THR A 446 -21.60 -5.28 15.38
C THR A 446 -21.33 -6.49 16.27
N LEU A 447 -20.77 -7.56 15.71
CA LEU A 447 -20.51 -8.82 16.42
C LEU A 447 -19.01 -9.00 16.68
N ASP A 448 -18.66 -9.58 17.83
CA ASP A 448 -17.29 -9.98 18.14
C ASP A 448 -17.10 -11.48 17.83
N THR A 449 -16.73 -11.77 16.57
CA THR A 449 -16.55 -13.13 16.04
C THR A 449 -15.08 -13.50 15.87
N PHE A 450 -14.28 -13.29 16.93
CA PHE A 450 -12.81 -13.22 16.90
C PHE A 450 -12.30 -11.96 16.19
N SER A 451 -12.66 -11.78 14.92
CA SER A 451 -12.63 -10.48 14.26
C SER A 451 -13.95 -9.73 14.45
N LEU A 452 -13.91 -8.41 14.39
CA LEU A 452 -15.09 -7.55 14.40
C LEU A 452 -15.90 -7.76 13.10
N ALA A 453 -17.06 -8.39 13.19
CA ALA A 453 -17.97 -8.56 12.06
C ALA A 453 -18.97 -7.41 12.01
N ALA A 454 -18.82 -6.56 10.98
CA ALA A 454 -19.75 -5.48 10.68
C ALA A 454 -21.08 -6.04 10.13
N PRO A 455 -22.24 -5.48 10.52
CA PRO A 455 -23.51 -5.83 9.90
C PRO A 455 -23.60 -5.25 8.46
N PRO A 456 -24.60 -5.66 7.67
CA PRO A 456 -24.92 -4.99 6.40
C PRO A 456 -25.07 -3.47 6.56
N LEU A 457 -24.44 -2.71 5.66
CA LEU A 457 -24.48 -1.25 5.64
C LEU A 457 -24.79 -0.76 4.23
N ARG A 458 -26.06 -0.38 4.00
CA ARG A 458 -26.49 0.13 2.71
C ARG A 458 -26.09 1.59 2.54
N LEU A 459 -25.25 1.87 1.55
CA LEU A 459 -24.83 3.23 1.18
C LEU A 459 -25.14 3.51 -0.29
N ARG A 460 -25.30 4.80 -0.61
CA ARG A 460 -25.50 5.31 -1.97
C ARG A 460 -24.25 6.04 -2.43
N PHE A 461 -23.75 5.68 -3.60
CA PHE A 461 -22.56 6.28 -4.21
C PHE A 461 -22.98 7.10 -5.43
N THR A 462 -22.84 8.41 -5.38
CA THR A 462 -23.15 9.32 -6.49
C THR A 462 -21.85 9.83 -7.09
N GLU A 463 -21.66 9.64 -8.40
CA GLU A 463 -20.41 10.08 -9.05
C GLU A 463 -20.24 11.61 -8.95
N ARG A 464 -19.07 12.04 -8.49
CA ARG A 464 -18.69 13.44 -8.38
C ARG A 464 -18.36 13.99 -9.75
N LYS A 465 -19.03 15.08 -10.15
CA LYS A 465 -18.65 15.84 -11.35
C LYS A 465 -17.18 16.25 -11.27
N ALA A 466 -16.47 16.22 -12.39
CA ALA A 466 -15.14 16.83 -12.46
C ALA A 466 -15.27 18.32 -12.12
N VAL A 467 -14.45 18.80 -11.18
CA VAL A 467 -14.42 20.21 -10.77
C VAL A 467 -13.63 21.01 -11.79
#